data_AF-A0AAD9ZBD8-F1
#
_entry.id   AF-A0AAD9ZBD8-F1
#
_cell.length_a   1.000
_cell.length_b   1.000
_cell.length_c   1.000
_cell.angle_alpha   90.00
_cell.angle_beta   90.00
_cell.angle_gamma   90.00
#
_symmetry.space_group_name_H-M   'P 1'
#
loop_
_entity.id
_entity.type
_entity.pdbx_description
1 polymer ?
#
loop_
_entity_poly.entity_id
_entity_poly.type
_entity_poly.pdbx_seq_one_letter_code
_entity_poly.pdbx_strand_id
1 'polypeptide(L)'
;MVLARLAGIKVFATGGLGGVHRGGENSMDISADLTELGRTNMAVIAGGCKSFLDIPRTLEYLETQGVTVGTFSDGREGRVDFPAFWTRDSGNLSPLTIKDEEEAAQIIRAQQGAQISSGLFFASPIPAEYSIAKEKMDAIIAQAVRDAEESGSTGSDNTPFILNRVRETTDGASVVANRALVESNVARGTKVAVHFAKINEDYLKKMASIRQSLGGVGQNVATALYYLKSSVLLCSSIADDIAGSTALKMLADRGLQTIGIQKMTTGSHTAQYVAINDAQKKLVLAMADMDILEDTRGDFDTLWKPHLAACKPKWLVIDANWDPSTLRKWLDAAKASGVKVAYEPVSIAKSRRIFPQTQSSLAAVPNHSINLATPNALELASMHEAANDAGLFDREDWWIAFKCIGLPNSGSRDKLVSLTNNTLVDRGVPQQSIKLLPFIPCILTTLGEQGVLLTQMLQPGDERLTAPTSAPYMLSRSTNGNDTVGGVYMRLFPPMERVPDGAIVSVNGVGDTLLGILIAGLAKERPKEIADLVDIAQTGSVMTLKSMEAVSPQISTLRSLL
;
A
#
# COMPACT_ATOMS: atom_id res chain seq x y z
N MET A 1 8.05 -5.92 -40.07
CA MET A 1 7.42 -5.86 -38.73
C MET A 1 8.20 -6.69 -37.71
N VAL A 2 8.35 -8.01 -37.89
CA VAL A 2 9.10 -8.91 -36.98
C VAL A 2 10.46 -8.34 -36.54
N LEU A 3 11.34 -8.00 -37.48
CA LEU A 3 12.68 -7.48 -37.17
C LEU A 3 12.64 -6.18 -36.36
N ALA A 4 11.72 -5.27 -36.71
CA ALA A 4 11.56 -4.01 -35.99
C ALA A 4 11.06 -4.25 -34.55
N ARG A 5 10.13 -5.19 -34.33
CA ARG A 5 9.69 -5.58 -32.97
C ARG A 5 10.86 -6.15 -32.16
N LEU A 6 11.68 -7.02 -32.76
CA LEU A 6 12.86 -7.60 -32.12
C LEU A 6 13.89 -6.52 -31.76
N ALA A 7 14.02 -5.48 -32.57
CA ALA A 7 14.85 -4.31 -32.28
C ALA A 7 14.22 -3.33 -31.25
N GLY A 8 13.04 -3.64 -30.71
CA GLY A 8 12.34 -2.78 -29.76
C GLY A 8 11.57 -1.62 -30.38
N ILE A 9 11.51 -1.51 -31.72
CA ILE A 9 10.79 -0.47 -32.45
C ILE A 9 9.28 -0.73 -32.33
N LYS A 10 8.52 0.33 -32.00
CA LYS A 10 7.07 0.26 -31.76
C LYS A 10 6.20 0.83 -32.87
N VAL A 11 6.77 1.69 -33.71
CA VAL A 11 6.05 2.37 -34.80
C VAL A 11 6.77 2.07 -36.11
N PHE A 12 6.01 1.65 -37.12
CA PHE A 12 6.50 1.34 -38.46
C PHE A 12 5.64 2.08 -39.49
N ALA A 13 6.26 2.80 -40.42
CA ALA A 13 5.56 3.54 -41.46
C ALA A 13 5.84 2.94 -42.83
N THR A 14 4.82 2.86 -43.68
CA THR A 14 4.92 2.37 -45.06
C THR A 14 3.92 3.09 -45.97
N GLY A 15 4.02 2.88 -47.29
CA GLY A 15 3.07 3.47 -48.23
C GLY A 15 1.65 2.94 -48.06
N GLY A 16 1.48 1.62 -48.18
CA GLY A 16 0.16 0.98 -48.15
C GLY A 16 0.28 -0.48 -47.75
N LEU A 17 -0.63 -0.92 -46.89
CA LEU A 17 -0.68 -2.30 -46.40
C LEU A 17 -1.06 -3.26 -47.55
N GLY A 18 -0.64 -4.51 -47.45
CA GLY A 18 -1.35 -5.60 -48.14
C GLY A 18 -2.80 -5.75 -47.64
N GLY A 19 -3.53 -6.70 -48.21
CA GLY A 19 -4.93 -6.91 -47.87
C GLY A 19 -5.49 -8.18 -48.50
N VAL A 20 -6.81 -8.31 -48.44
CA VAL A 20 -7.54 -9.36 -49.15
C VAL A 20 -7.68 -8.93 -50.60
N HIS A 21 -7.30 -9.79 -51.56
CA HIS A 21 -7.49 -9.49 -52.97
C HIS A 21 -8.98 -9.61 -53.35
N ARG A 22 -9.41 -8.93 -54.43
CA ARG A 22 -10.78 -9.06 -54.96
C ARG A 22 -11.02 -10.51 -55.37
N GLY A 23 -12.15 -11.10 -54.95
CA GLY A 23 -12.41 -12.54 -55.13
C GLY A 23 -11.67 -13.45 -54.12
N GLY A 24 -10.98 -12.85 -53.15
CA GLY A 24 -10.22 -13.54 -52.10
C GLY A 24 -11.05 -14.48 -51.22
N GLU A 25 -12.37 -14.28 -51.15
CA GLU A 25 -13.30 -15.22 -50.50
C GLU A 25 -13.30 -16.62 -51.14
N ASN A 26 -12.88 -16.73 -52.41
CA ASN A 26 -12.78 -17.99 -53.14
C ASN A 26 -11.32 -18.40 -53.35
N SER A 27 -10.47 -17.45 -53.77
CA SER A 27 -9.06 -17.74 -54.10
C SER A 27 -8.17 -17.89 -52.87
N MET A 28 -8.59 -17.36 -51.72
CA MET A 28 -7.78 -17.24 -50.51
C MET A 28 -6.48 -16.44 -50.71
N ASP A 29 -6.43 -15.58 -51.73
CA ASP A 29 -5.29 -14.67 -51.97
C ASP A 29 -5.34 -13.50 -50.98
N ILE A 30 -4.72 -13.74 -49.82
CA ILE A 30 -4.72 -12.85 -48.66
C ILE A 30 -3.27 -12.54 -48.27
N SER A 31 -2.95 -11.26 -48.15
CA SER A 31 -1.61 -10.84 -47.76
C SER A 31 -1.23 -11.32 -46.35
N ALA A 32 -0.01 -11.82 -46.22
CA ALA A 32 0.58 -12.20 -44.93
C ALA A 32 0.66 -11.02 -43.93
N ASP A 33 0.64 -9.77 -44.43
CA ASP A 33 0.64 -8.55 -43.61
C ASP A 33 -0.48 -8.56 -42.55
N LEU A 34 -1.67 -9.05 -42.91
CA LEU A 34 -2.84 -9.02 -42.01
C LEU A 34 -2.68 -10.00 -40.85
N THR A 35 -2.23 -11.21 -41.14
CA THR A 35 -1.97 -12.23 -40.12
C THR A 35 -0.77 -11.86 -39.24
N GLU A 36 0.25 -11.23 -39.81
CA GLU A 36 1.41 -10.76 -39.06
C GLU A 36 1.02 -9.63 -38.10
N LEU A 37 0.17 -8.69 -38.52
CA LEU A 37 -0.40 -7.67 -37.63
C LEU A 37 -1.18 -8.28 -36.46
N GLY A 38 -1.89 -9.40 -36.65
CA GLY A 38 -2.56 -10.11 -35.55
C GLY A 38 -1.61 -10.67 -34.49
N ARG A 39 -0.33 -10.91 -34.83
CA ARG A 39 0.66 -11.61 -33.99
C ARG A 39 1.78 -10.70 -33.48
N THR A 40 1.95 -9.54 -34.11
CA THR A 40 3.04 -8.62 -33.83
C THR A 40 2.53 -7.30 -33.29
N ASN A 41 2.74 -7.09 -31.98
CA ASN A 41 2.51 -5.82 -31.29
C ASN A 41 3.43 -4.73 -31.89
N MET A 42 2.87 -3.99 -32.83
CA MET A 42 3.49 -2.90 -33.57
C MET A 42 2.39 -1.99 -34.12
N ALA A 43 2.60 -0.67 -34.05
CA ALA A 43 1.75 0.28 -34.75
C ALA A 43 2.26 0.50 -36.16
N VAL A 44 1.43 0.17 -37.15
CA VAL A 44 1.72 0.38 -38.57
C VAL A 44 0.94 1.58 -39.08
N ILE A 45 1.65 2.53 -39.68
CA ILE A 45 1.06 3.73 -40.29
C ILE A 45 1.19 3.64 -41.81
N ALA A 46 0.06 3.68 -42.51
CA ALA A 46 0.01 3.55 -43.97
C ALA A 46 -1.20 4.25 -44.57
N GLY A 47 -1.26 4.41 -45.90
CA GLY A 47 -2.37 5.01 -46.65
C GLY A 47 -3.61 4.16 -46.78
N GLY A 48 -3.93 3.33 -45.78
CA GLY A 48 -4.86 2.22 -45.92
C GLY A 48 -4.21 1.01 -46.60
N CYS A 49 -5.03 0.16 -47.22
CA CYS A 49 -4.54 -0.91 -48.10
C CYS A 49 -4.55 -0.44 -49.57
N LYS A 50 -3.76 -1.11 -50.42
CA LYS A 50 -3.65 -0.76 -51.85
C LYS A 50 -5.03 -0.80 -52.52
N SER A 51 -5.36 0.22 -53.33
CA SER A 51 -6.73 0.47 -53.84
C SER A 51 -7.33 -0.64 -54.70
N PHE A 52 -6.51 -1.50 -55.30
CA PHE A 52 -6.95 -2.65 -56.10
C PHE A 52 -7.34 -3.88 -55.25
N LEU A 53 -7.14 -3.81 -53.94
CA LEU A 53 -7.56 -4.83 -52.99
C LEU A 53 -9.05 -4.65 -52.59
N ASP A 54 -9.56 -5.61 -51.85
CA ASP A 54 -10.89 -5.59 -51.26
C ASP A 54 -10.84 -4.94 -49.87
N ILE A 55 -11.21 -3.66 -49.80
CA ILE A 55 -11.17 -2.88 -48.56
C ILE A 55 -12.13 -3.43 -47.50
N PRO A 56 -13.43 -3.64 -47.78
CA PRO A 56 -14.35 -4.25 -46.82
C PRO A 56 -13.81 -5.54 -46.21
N ARG A 57 -13.38 -6.50 -47.06
CA ARG A 57 -12.87 -7.79 -46.57
C ARG A 57 -11.56 -7.65 -45.82
N THR A 58 -10.71 -6.68 -46.20
CA THR A 58 -9.47 -6.41 -45.45
C THR A 58 -9.77 -5.92 -44.04
N LEU A 59 -10.77 -5.04 -43.86
CA LEU A 59 -11.19 -4.56 -42.54
C LEU A 59 -11.77 -5.69 -41.68
N GLU A 60 -12.65 -6.51 -42.24
CA GLU A 60 -13.22 -7.69 -41.57
C GLU A 60 -12.14 -8.70 -41.14
N TYR A 61 -11.14 -8.93 -41.99
CA TYR A 61 -10.03 -9.82 -41.66
C TYR A 61 -9.17 -9.25 -40.53
N LEU A 62 -8.87 -7.95 -40.55
CA LEU A 62 -8.13 -7.29 -39.47
C LEU A 62 -8.89 -7.32 -38.14
N GLU A 63 -10.21 -7.11 -38.17
CA GLU A 63 -11.07 -7.29 -37.00
C GLU A 63 -10.99 -8.71 -36.46
N THR A 64 -11.08 -9.72 -37.34
CA THR A 64 -10.94 -11.14 -36.97
C THR A 64 -9.58 -11.45 -36.33
N GLN A 65 -8.51 -10.78 -36.78
CA GLN A 65 -7.16 -10.90 -36.19
C GLN A 65 -6.97 -10.10 -34.90
N GLY A 66 -8.00 -9.40 -34.40
CA GLY A 66 -7.93 -8.56 -33.22
C GLY A 66 -7.05 -7.32 -33.40
N VAL A 67 -6.87 -6.86 -34.64
CA VAL A 67 -6.08 -5.67 -34.98
C VAL A 67 -6.97 -4.45 -34.90
N THR A 68 -6.63 -3.51 -34.01
CA THR A 68 -7.36 -2.23 -33.96
C THR A 68 -7.00 -1.39 -35.18
N VAL A 69 -8.02 -1.02 -35.95
CA VAL A 69 -7.89 -0.14 -37.12
C VAL A 69 -8.46 1.24 -36.81
N GLY A 70 -7.67 2.29 -37.05
CA GLY A 70 -8.15 3.67 -36.94
C GLY A 70 -7.58 4.56 -38.04
N THR A 71 -8.34 5.56 -38.47
CA THR A 71 -7.93 6.49 -39.52
C THR A 71 -7.73 7.87 -38.94
N PHE A 72 -6.63 8.53 -39.31
CA PHE A 72 -6.37 9.91 -38.92
C PHE A 72 -7.44 10.85 -39.50
N SER A 73 -8.00 11.67 -38.62
CA SER A 73 -9.06 12.61 -38.93
C SER A 73 -8.57 13.66 -39.92
N ASP A 74 -7.31 14.09 -39.78
CA ASP A 74 -6.71 15.19 -40.54
C ASP A 74 -7.58 16.45 -40.54
N GLY A 75 -8.17 16.77 -39.38
CA GLY A 75 -9.04 17.93 -39.19
C GLY A 75 -10.49 17.72 -39.63
N ARG A 76 -10.85 16.52 -40.10
CA ARG A 76 -12.25 16.14 -40.37
C ARG A 76 -12.96 15.77 -39.08
N GLU A 77 -14.24 16.14 -38.94
CA GLU A 77 -15.05 15.80 -37.77
C GLU A 77 -15.87 14.52 -37.99
N GLY A 78 -16.19 13.82 -36.91
CA GLY A 78 -17.04 12.63 -36.93
C GLY A 78 -16.33 11.38 -37.46
N ARG A 79 -17.10 10.45 -38.02
CA ARG A 79 -16.56 9.23 -38.63
C ARG A 79 -15.96 9.57 -39.99
N VAL A 80 -14.70 9.21 -40.19
CA VAL A 80 -14.01 9.41 -41.47
C VAL A 80 -13.94 8.14 -42.29
N ASP A 81 -13.85 8.30 -43.60
CA ASP A 81 -13.57 7.20 -44.52
C ASP A 81 -12.15 6.65 -44.32
N PHE A 82 -12.06 5.34 -44.39
CA PHE A 82 -10.80 4.63 -44.53
C PHE A 82 -10.19 4.96 -45.90
N PRO A 83 -8.89 5.34 -45.99
CA PRO A 83 -8.27 5.71 -47.25
C PRO A 83 -7.99 4.50 -48.14
N ALA A 84 -8.04 4.72 -49.44
CA ALA A 84 -7.73 3.74 -50.46
C ALA A 84 -6.45 4.13 -51.20
N PHE A 85 -5.31 4.21 -50.51
CA PHE A 85 -3.97 4.44 -51.05
C PHE A 85 -3.83 5.74 -51.90
N TRP A 86 -4.21 5.73 -53.18
CA TRP A 86 -4.23 6.94 -54.03
C TRP A 86 -5.41 7.89 -53.78
N THR A 87 -6.45 7.42 -53.10
CA THR A 87 -7.67 8.18 -52.86
C THR A 87 -7.89 8.33 -51.36
N ARG A 88 -8.21 9.57 -50.94
CA ARG A 88 -8.46 9.89 -49.52
C ARG A 88 -9.65 9.17 -48.91
N ASP A 89 -10.71 8.99 -49.69
CA ASP A 89 -11.98 8.45 -49.24
C ASP A 89 -12.34 7.22 -50.08
N SER A 90 -12.42 6.04 -49.45
CA SER A 90 -12.69 4.78 -50.15
C SER A 90 -14.17 4.49 -50.38
N GLY A 91 -15.07 5.21 -49.70
CA GLY A 91 -16.48 4.85 -49.55
C GLY A 91 -16.75 3.88 -48.39
N ASN A 92 -15.71 3.46 -47.65
CA ASN A 92 -15.83 2.59 -46.47
C ASN A 92 -15.44 3.36 -45.22
N LEU A 93 -16.31 3.35 -44.21
CA LEU A 93 -16.04 4.04 -42.95
C LEU A 93 -14.94 3.33 -42.16
N SER A 94 -14.04 4.11 -41.59
CA SER A 94 -13.03 3.60 -40.66
C SER A 94 -13.70 3.09 -39.36
N PRO A 95 -13.21 1.98 -38.77
CA PRO A 95 -13.72 1.49 -37.48
C PRO A 95 -13.52 2.50 -36.33
N LEU A 96 -12.34 3.13 -36.29
CA LEU A 96 -12.01 4.22 -35.36
C LEU A 96 -11.57 5.47 -36.13
N THR A 97 -11.83 6.65 -35.57
CA THR A 97 -11.22 7.91 -36.03
C THR A 97 -10.20 8.36 -34.99
N ILE A 98 -8.99 8.69 -35.44
CA ILE A 98 -7.87 9.16 -34.61
C ILE A 98 -7.68 10.64 -34.90
N LYS A 99 -7.83 11.50 -33.91
CA LYS A 99 -7.70 12.94 -34.01
C LYS A 99 -6.35 13.35 -34.56
N ASP A 100 -5.27 12.95 -33.90
CA ASP A 100 -3.90 13.42 -34.15
C ASP A 100 -2.84 12.40 -33.71
N GLU A 101 -1.56 12.73 -33.93
CA GLU A 101 -0.43 11.86 -33.60
C GLU A 101 -0.23 11.65 -32.09
N GLU A 102 -0.72 12.56 -31.25
CA GLU A 102 -0.69 12.42 -29.80
C GLU A 102 -1.69 11.36 -29.33
N GLU A 103 -2.93 11.40 -29.84
CA GLU A 103 -3.93 10.38 -29.54
C GLU A 103 -3.47 8.99 -30.01
N ALA A 104 -2.87 8.89 -31.20
CA ALA A 104 -2.28 7.64 -31.68
C ALA A 104 -1.22 7.09 -30.70
N ALA A 105 -0.36 7.95 -30.17
CA ALA A 105 0.64 7.56 -29.18
C ALA A 105 0.02 7.10 -27.85
N GLN A 106 -1.07 7.74 -27.41
CA GLN A 106 -1.82 7.32 -26.22
C GLN A 106 -2.45 5.94 -26.42
N ILE A 107 -3.00 5.65 -27.60
CA ILE A 107 -3.55 4.32 -27.94
C ILE A 107 -2.44 3.25 -27.87
N ILE A 108 -1.26 3.51 -28.45
CA ILE A 108 -0.10 2.59 -28.36
C ILE A 108 0.26 2.32 -26.89
N ARG A 109 0.30 3.37 -26.06
CA ARG A 109 0.61 3.24 -24.63
C ARG A 109 -0.46 2.44 -23.89
N ALA A 110 -1.73 2.69 -24.16
CA ALA A 110 -2.85 1.97 -23.55
C ALA A 110 -2.78 0.46 -23.89
N GLN A 111 -2.50 0.13 -25.16
CA GLN A 111 -2.32 -1.25 -25.61
C GLN A 111 -1.21 -1.97 -24.82
N GLN A 112 -0.07 -1.30 -24.59
CA GLN A 112 1.02 -1.88 -23.79
C GLN A 112 0.65 -2.09 -22.32
N GLY A 113 -0.14 -1.17 -21.73
CA GLY A 113 -0.63 -1.30 -20.36
C GLY A 113 -1.61 -2.45 -20.17
N ALA A 114 -2.44 -2.71 -21.19
CA ALA A 114 -3.44 -3.79 -21.19
C ALA A 114 -2.87 -5.16 -21.61
N GLN A 115 -1.56 -5.25 -21.90
CA GLN A 115 -0.89 -6.49 -22.33
C GLN A 115 -1.49 -7.14 -23.59
N ILE A 116 -2.05 -6.33 -24.49
CA ILE A 116 -2.62 -6.81 -25.77
C ILE A 116 -1.48 -7.13 -26.75
N SER A 117 -1.50 -8.30 -27.37
CA SER A 117 -0.40 -8.83 -28.19
C SER A 117 -0.51 -8.52 -29.70
N SER A 118 -1.71 -8.15 -30.18
CA SER A 118 -1.95 -7.78 -31.57
C SER A 118 -1.34 -6.41 -31.91
N GLY A 119 -1.20 -6.12 -33.20
CA GLY A 119 -0.75 -4.85 -33.74
C GLY A 119 -1.86 -3.80 -33.80
N LEU A 120 -1.48 -2.60 -34.19
CA LEU A 120 -2.36 -1.47 -34.44
C LEU A 120 -2.18 -1.04 -35.89
N PHE A 121 -3.26 -0.77 -36.61
CA PHE A 121 -3.21 -0.23 -37.96
C PHE A 121 -3.80 1.17 -38.01
N PHE A 122 -2.94 2.16 -38.21
CA PHE A 122 -3.30 3.57 -38.25
C PHE A 122 -3.24 4.09 -39.69
N ALA A 123 -4.41 4.19 -40.32
CA ALA A 123 -4.53 4.65 -41.68
C ALA A 123 -4.39 6.18 -41.76
N SER A 124 -3.51 6.67 -42.63
CA SER A 124 -3.19 8.09 -42.85
C SER A 124 -3.56 8.46 -44.29
N PRO A 125 -4.62 9.26 -44.51
CA PRO A 125 -5.02 9.66 -45.86
C PRO A 125 -3.89 10.35 -46.63
N ILE A 126 -3.80 10.10 -47.94
CA ILE A 126 -2.88 10.81 -48.84
C ILE A 126 -3.14 12.33 -48.78
N PRO A 127 -2.14 13.22 -48.82
CA PRO A 127 -2.40 14.66 -48.83
C PRO A 127 -3.34 15.06 -49.98
N ALA A 128 -4.22 16.04 -49.74
CA ALA A 128 -5.33 16.37 -50.63
C ALA A 128 -4.87 16.77 -52.03
N GLU A 129 -3.76 17.49 -52.13
CA GLU A 129 -3.17 17.95 -53.39
C GLU A 129 -2.62 16.80 -54.28
N TYR A 130 -2.38 15.62 -53.70
CA TYR A 130 -1.90 14.43 -54.43
C TYR A 130 -2.97 13.34 -54.55
N SER A 131 -4.18 13.57 -54.03
CA SER A 131 -5.27 12.59 -54.09
C SER A 131 -5.81 12.48 -55.51
N ILE A 132 -5.99 11.25 -55.98
CA ILE A 132 -6.69 10.97 -57.24
C ILE A 132 -8.17 10.73 -56.92
N ALA A 133 -9.07 11.39 -57.67
CA ALA A 133 -10.51 11.23 -57.52
C ALA A 133 -10.93 9.75 -57.62
N LYS A 134 -11.82 9.32 -56.73
CA LYS A 134 -12.21 7.92 -56.57
C LYS A 134 -12.70 7.30 -57.87
N GLU A 135 -13.63 7.97 -58.54
CA GLU A 135 -14.27 7.47 -59.76
C GLU A 135 -13.26 7.26 -60.89
N LYS A 136 -12.31 8.20 -61.00
CA LYS A 136 -11.21 8.10 -61.97
C LYS A 136 -10.28 6.94 -61.62
N MET A 137 -9.89 6.81 -60.35
CA MET A 137 -8.98 5.76 -59.91
C MET A 137 -9.61 4.38 -60.03
N ASP A 138 -10.89 4.23 -59.68
CA ASP A 138 -11.65 2.99 -59.79
C ASP A 138 -11.75 2.51 -61.23
N ALA A 139 -11.98 3.41 -62.19
CA ALA A 139 -11.99 3.08 -63.62
C ALA A 139 -10.63 2.55 -64.10
N ILE A 140 -9.54 3.21 -63.68
CA ILE A 140 -8.16 2.80 -64.01
C ILE A 140 -7.84 1.44 -63.40
N ILE A 141 -8.19 1.22 -62.13
CA ILE A 141 -7.99 -0.05 -61.43
C ILE A 141 -8.81 -1.15 -62.10
N ALA A 142 -10.07 -0.90 -62.46
CA ALA A 142 -10.90 -1.88 -63.12
C ALA A 142 -10.31 -2.32 -64.47
N GLN A 143 -9.73 -1.38 -65.23
CA GLN A 143 -8.99 -1.73 -66.44
C GLN A 143 -7.72 -2.52 -66.13
N ALA A 144 -6.91 -2.07 -65.18
CA ALA A 144 -5.66 -2.73 -64.84
C ALA A 144 -5.84 -4.16 -64.29
N VAL A 145 -6.92 -4.41 -63.54
CA VAL A 145 -7.28 -5.75 -63.07
C VAL A 145 -7.72 -6.64 -64.23
N ARG A 146 -8.55 -6.14 -65.16
CA ARG A 146 -8.92 -6.90 -66.37
C ARG A 146 -7.69 -7.24 -67.22
N ASP A 147 -6.80 -6.29 -67.44
CA ASP A 147 -5.56 -6.51 -68.19
C ASP A 147 -4.66 -7.55 -67.51
N ALA A 148 -4.66 -7.61 -66.17
CA ALA A 148 -3.90 -8.59 -65.41
C ALA A 148 -4.49 -10.00 -65.58
N GLU A 149 -5.82 -10.12 -65.52
CA GLU A 149 -6.54 -11.37 -65.76
C GLU A 149 -6.35 -11.88 -67.20
N GLU A 150 -6.48 -11.02 -68.21
CA GLU A 150 -6.29 -11.37 -69.63
C GLU A 150 -4.84 -11.78 -69.95
N SER A 151 -3.87 -11.21 -69.24
CA SER A 151 -2.45 -11.56 -69.38
C SER A 151 -2.03 -12.79 -68.56
N GLY A 152 -2.93 -13.35 -67.75
CA GLY A 152 -2.63 -14.46 -66.84
C GLY A 152 -1.69 -14.10 -65.69
N SER A 153 -1.50 -12.81 -65.40
CA SER A 153 -0.63 -12.30 -64.34
C SER A 153 -1.29 -12.53 -62.98
N THR A 154 -0.96 -13.65 -62.33
CA THR A 154 -1.56 -14.08 -61.05
C THR A 154 -0.52 -14.18 -59.93
N GLY A 155 -0.97 -14.34 -58.68
CA GLY A 155 -0.08 -14.48 -57.51
C GLY A 155 0.85 -13.27 -57.30
N SER A 156 2.13 -13.53 -57.07
CA SER A 156 3.15 -12.48 -56.82
C SER A 156 3.34 -11.50 -57.98
N ASP A 157 3.02 -11.93 -59.20
CA ASP A 157 3.25 -11.16 -60.43
C ASP A 157 2.09 -10.19 -60.73
N ASN A 158 0.93 -10.42 -60.10
CA ASN A 158 -0.26 -9.59 -60.26
C ASN A 158 -0.04 -8.14 -59.78
N THR A 159 0.56 -7.97 -58.59
CA THR A 159 0.77 -6.64 -58.00
C THR A 159 1.70 -5.76 -58.84
N PRO A 160 2.90 -6.22 -59.26
CA PRO A 160 3.76 -5.45 -60.16
C PRO A 160 3.08 -5.09 -61.48
N PHE A 161 2.28 -6.00 -62.05
CA PHE A 161 1.56 -5.75 -63.30
C PHE A 161 0.54 -4.62 -63.14
N ILE A 162 -0.35 -4.71 -62.14
CA ILE A 162 -1.37 -3.69 -61.88
C ILE A 162 -0.72 -2.32 -61.64
N LEU A 163 0.35 -2.26 -60.83
CA LEU A 163 1.04 -1.00 -60.55
C LEU A 163 1.65 -0.38 -61.81
N ASN A 164 2.23 -1.19 -62.71
CA ASN A 164 2.78 -0.69 -63.97
C ASN A 164 1.68 -0.19 -64.91
N ARG A 165 0.56 -0.92 -65.03
CA ARG A 165 -0.56 -0.49 -65.86
C ARG A 165 -1.18 0.81 -65.34
N VAL A 166 -1.39 0.92 -64.02
CA VAL A 166 -1.84 2.15 -63.36
C VAL A 166 -0.90 3.31 -63.66
N ARG A 167 0.43 3.10 -63.60
CA ARG A 167 1.41 4.14 -63.95
C ARG A 167 1.24 4.64 -65.38
N GLU A 168 1.10 3.73 -66.34
CA GLU A 168 0.91 4.07 -67.76
C GLU A 168 -0.39 4.83 -67.99
N THR A 169 -1.50 4.35 -67.44
CA THR A 169 -2.82 4.98 -67.62
C THR A 169 -2.95 6.33 -66.91
N THR A 170 -2.16 6.55 -65.85
CA THR A 170 -2.14 7.83 -65.12
C THR A 170 -1.10 8.82 -65.63
N ASP A 171 -0.37 8.48 -66.70
CA ASP A 171 0.76 9.28 -67.21
C ASP A 171 1.76 9.67 -66.10
N GLY A 172 2.05 8.70 -65.21
CA GLY A 172 2.98 8.88 -64.09
C GLY A 172 2.42 9.56 -62.84
N ALA A 173 1.19 10.10 -62.85
CA ALA A 173 0.62 10.80 -61.68
C ALA A 173 0.52 9.90 -60.43
N SER A 174 0.27 8.60 -60.59
CA SER A 174 0.27 7.60 -59.50
C SER A 174 1.62 7.45 -58.79
N VAL A 175 2.74 7.66 -59.49
CA VAL A 175 4.09 7.57 -58.91
C VAL A 175 4.37 8.79 -58.03
N VAL A 176 3.95 9.98 -58.48
CA VAL A 176 4.03 11.21 -57.69
C VAL A 176 3.20 11.07 -56.41
N ALA A 177 1.96 10.58 -56.54
CA ALA A 177 1.08 10.31 -55.40
C ALA A 177 1.67 9.28 -54.41
N ASN A 178 2.25 8.18 -54.90
CA ASN A 178 2.92 7.17 -54.05
C ASN A 178 4.05 7.75 -53.22
N ARG A 179 4.89 8.58 -53.84
CA ARG A 179 6.01 9.22 -53.16
C ARG A 179 5.51 10.14 -52.05
N ALA A 180 4.56 11.03 -52.37
CA ALA A 180 3.98 11.95 -51.39
C ALA A 180 3.29 11.21 -50.23
N LEU A 181 2.60 10.11 -50.51
CA LEU A 181 1.97 9.27 -49.51
C LEU A 181 3.01 8.65 -48.56
N VAL A 182 4.07 8.05 -49.09
CA VAL A 182 5.15 7.46 -48.26
C VAL A 182 5.81 8.53 -47.40
N GLU A 183 6.16 9.68 -47.98
CA GLU A 183 6.76 10.80 -47.25
C GLU A 183 5.85 11.28 -46.11
N SER A 184 4.54 11.43 -46.37
CA SER A 184 3.55 11.83 -45.36
C SER A 184 3.37 10.78 -44.26
N ASN A 185 3.31 9.49 -44.60
CA ASN A 185 3.19 8.41 -43.62
C ASN A 185 4.42 8.30 -42.73
N VAL A 186 5.62 8.45 -43.30
CA VAL A 186 6.88 8.47 -42.53
C VAL A 186 6.94 9.68 -41.61
N ALA A 187 6.55 10.87 -42.08
CA ALA A 187 6.49 12.06 -41.24
C ALA A 187 5.52 11.86 -40.07
N ARG A 188 4.32 11.32 -40.34
CA ARG A 188 3.32 11.05 -39.30
C ARG A 188 3.80 9.99 -38.31
N GLY A 189 4.35 8.87 -38.80
CA GLY A 189 4.89 7.82 -37.93
C GLY A 189 6.05 8.30 -37.07
N THR A 190 6.88 9.20 -37.58
CA THR A 190 7.94 9.83 -36.78
C THR A 190 7.34 10.65 -35.63
N LYS A 191 6.32 11.48 -35.89
CA LYS A 191 5.65 12.25 -34.83
C LYS A 191 4.99 11.34 -33.78
N VAL A 192 4.26 10.31 -34.20
CA VAL A 192 3.65 9.32 -33.29
C VAL A 192 4.72 8.68 -32.41
N ALA A 193 5.85 8.26 -32.98
CA ALA A 193 6.97 7.69 -32.22
C ALA A 193 7.54 8.68 -31.19
N VAL A 194 7.68 9.96 -31.55
CA VAL A 194 8.15 11.03 -30.64
C VAL A 194 7.17 11.26 -29.49
N HIS A 195 5.87 11.35 -29.76
CA HIS A 195 4.85 11.48 -28.71
C HIS A 195 4.85 10.26 -27.79
N PHE A 196 4.92 9.05 -28.36
CA PHE A 196 4.95 7.81 -27.59
C PHE A 196 6.18 7.74 -26.67
N ALA A 197 7.37 8.13 -27.16
CA ALA A 197 8.59 8.16 -26.36
C ALA A 197 8.45 9.09 -25.13
N LYS A 198 7.89 10.29 -25.31
CA LYS A 198 7.65 11.24 -24.22
C LYS A 198 6.69 10.68 -23.16
N ILE A 199 5.54 10.15 -23.60
CA ILE A 199 4.53 9.54 -22.71
C ILE A 199 5.15 8.38 -21.93
N ASN A 200 5.95 7.55 -22.57
CA ASN A 200 6.59 6.41 -21.94
C ASN A 200 7.65 6.83 -20.92
N GLU A 201 8.45 7.86 -21.22
CA GLU A 201 9.44 8.41 -20.29
C GLU A 201 8.78 8.98 -19.02
N ASP A 202 7.72 9.78 -19.19
CA ASP A 202 6.97 10.36 -18.06
C ASP A 202 6.30 9.28 -17.20
N TYR A 203 5.84 8.19 -17.82
CA TYR A 203 5.32 7.04 -17.10
C TYR A 203 6.39 6.33 -16.27
N LEU A 204 7.56 6.05 -16.87
CA LEU A 204 8.66 5.37 -16.18
C LEU A 204 9.19 6.19 -15.00
N LYS A 205 9.25 7.52 -15.11
CA LYS A 205 9.66 8.42 -14.01
C LYS A 205 8.74 8.39 -12.79
N LYS A 206 7.48 7.96 -12.93
CA LYS A 206 6.47 7.99 -11.86
C LYS A 206 6.16 6.61 -11.26
N MET A 207 6.83 5.54 -11.69
CA MET A 207 6.48 4.16 -11.32
C MET A 207 6.67 3.83 -9.84
N ALA A 208 7.64 4.45 -9.15
CA ALA A 208 7.92 4.14 -7.75
C ALA A 208 8.47 5.36 -7.00
N SER A 209 8.11 5.47 -5.72
CA SER A 209 8.72 6.43 -4.80
C SER A 209 9.26 5.68 -3.59
N ILE A 210 10.51 5.92 -3.21
CA ILE A 210 11.09 5.42 -1.97
C ILE A 210 11.01 6.53 -0.92
N ARG A 211 10.56 6.18 0.28
CA ARG A 211 10.54 7.08 1.43
C ARG A 211 11.21 6.41 2.61
N GLN A 212 11.93 7.20 3.39
CA GLN A 212 12.53 6.77 4.64
C GLN A 212 11.90 7.58 5.78
N SER A 213 11.57 6.89 6.86
CA SER A 213 11.05 7.48 8.08
C SER A 213 11.68 6.78 9.27
N LEU A 214 11.94 7.55 10.33
CA LEU A 214 12.30 6.97 11.61
C LEU A 214 11.05 6.33 12.23
N GLY A 215 11.19 5.08 12.66
CA GLY A 215 10.13 4.31 13.29
C GLY A 215 10.65 3.50 14.48
N GLY A 216 9.80 2.59 14.97
CA GLY A 216 10.05 1.77 16.15
C GLY A 216 9.15 2.20 17.29
N VAL A 217 8.60 1.23 18.02
CA VAL A 217 7.55 1.46 19.04
C VAL A 217 8.00 2.47 20.09
N GLY A 218 9.16 2.25 20.74
CA GLY A 218 9.71 3.21 21.70
C GLY A 218 9.93 4.62 21.12
N GLN A 219 10.36 4.73 19.86
CA GLN A 219 10.57 6.01 19.19
C GLN A 219 9.25 6.72 18.84
N ASN A 220 8.22 5.97 18.43
CA ASN A 220 6.89 6.49 18.17
C ASN A 220 6.27 7.03 19.46
N VAL A 221 6.30 6.26 20.56
CA VAL A 221 5.82 6.71 21.87
C VAL A 221 6.57 7.97 22.33
N ALA A 222 7.90 7.99 22.20
CA ALA A 222 8.71 9.16 22.57
C ALA A 222 8.37 10.39 21.72
N THR A 223 8.11 10.20 20.42
CA THR A 223 7.68 11.28 19.52
C THR A 223 6.32 11.82 19.93
N ALA A 224 5.37 10.95 20.30
CA ALA A 224 4.06 11.36 20.78
C ALA A 224 4.16 12.19 22.07
N LEU A 225 4.94 11.72 23.04
CA LEU A 225 5.23 12.45 24.27
C LEU A 225 5.86 13.83 23.99
N TYR A 226 6.79 13.90 23.05
CA TYR A 226 7.44 15.15 22.64
C TYR A 226 6.46 16.15 22.03
N TYR A 227 5.59 15.72 21.09
CA TYR A 227 4.57 16.60 20.50
C TYR A 227 3.58 17.14 21.55
N LEU A 228 3.30 16.35 22.59
CA LEU A 228 2.47 16.76 23.74
C LEU A 228 3.24 17.59 24.78
N LYS A 229 4.51 17.91 24.52
CA LYS A 229 5.42 18.67 25.40
C LYS A 229 5.64 18.01 26.76
N SER A 230 5.68 16.68 26.79
CA SER A 230 6.12 15.91 27.95
C SER A 230 7.64 15.79 27.94
N SER A 231 8.25 15.79 29.13
CA SER A 231 9.67 15.44 29.27
C SER A 231 9.84 13.94 29.03
N VAL A 232 10.70 13.57 28.08
CA VAL A 232 10.93 12.18 27.68
C VAL A 232 12.40 11.96 27.36
N LEU A 233 12.90 10.80 27.77
CA LEU A 233 14.20 10.28 27.38
C LEU A 233 13.98 8.95 26.66
N LEU A 234 14.40 8.87 25.39
CA LEU A 234 14.38 7.64 24.61
C LEU A 234 15.64 6.83 24.92
N CYS A 235 15.46 5.59 25.38
CA CYS A 235 16.53 4.61 25.55
C CYS A 235 16.44 3.56 24.44
N SER A 236 17.48 3.44 23.63
CA SER A 236 17.52 2.51 22.49
C SER A 236 18.98 2.26 22.05
N SER A 237 19.18 1.41 21.06
CA SER A 237 20.49 1.08 20.49
C SER A 237 20.52 1.32 18.99
N ILE A 238 21.66 1.79 18.49
CA ILE A 238 21.98 1.87 17.06
C ILE A 238 23.38 1.29 16.79
N ALA A 239 23.66 0.90 15.56
CA ALA A 239 25.00 0.50 15.15
C ALA A 239 25.81 1.71 14.64
N ASP A 240 27.13 1.54 14.56
CA ASP A 240 28.01 2.46 13.83
C ASP A 240 27.91 2.28 12.31
N ASP A 241 26.73 2.58 11.76
CA ASP A 241 26.43 2.51 10.33
C ASP A 241 25.69 3.76 9.82
N ILE A 242 25.42 3.78 8.51
CA ILE A 242 24.72 4.91 7.85
C ILE A 242 23.30 5.05 8.42
N ALA A 243 22.62 3.94 8.66
CA ALA A 243 21.26 3.93 9.21
C ALA A 243 21.22 4.52 10.63
N GLY A 244 22.17 4.15 11.49
CA GLY A 244 22.31 4.65 12.86
C GLY A 244 22.67 6.13 12.88
N SER A 245 23.62 6.55 12.04
CA SER A 245 23.97 7.97 11.90
C SER A 245 22.79 8.82 11.42
N THR A 246 22.00 8.29 10.49
CA THR A 246 20.78 8.94 9.99
C THR A 246 19.71 9.00 11.08
N ALA A 247 19.50 7.91 11.82
CA ALA A 247 18.53 7.85 12.92
C ALA A 247 18.86 8.87 14.03
N LEU A 248 20.13 8.97 14.44
CA LEU A 248 20.57 9.99 15.41
C LEU A 248 20.31 11.41 14.93
N LYS A 249 20.64 11.70 13.66
CA LYS A 249 20.38 13.01 13.08
C LYS A 249 18.88 13.32 13.06
N MET A 250 18.04 12.37 12.65
CA MET A 250 16.59 12.54 12.64
C MET A 250 16.00 12.75 14.04
N LEU A 251 16.54 12.08 15.07
CA LEU A 251 16.15 12.32 16.47
C LEU A 251 16.54 13.74 16.93
N ALA A 252 17.76 14.17 16.62
CA ALA A 252 18.26 15.49 16.98
C ALA A 252 17.50 16.62 16.27
N ASP A 253 17.22 16.47 14.97
CA ASP A 253 16.45 17.42 14.16
C ASP A 253 15.00 17.56 14.68
N ARG A 254 14.45 16.51 15.32
CA ARG A 254 13.15 16.53 16.01
C ARG A 254 13.22 17.12 17.42
N GLY A 255 14.40 17.40 17.96
CA GLY A 255 14.60 17.92 19.31
C GLY A 255 14.50 16.87 20.42
N LEU A 256 14.58 15.58 20.10
CA LEU A 256 14.70 14.52 21.10
C LEU A 256 16.16 14.40 21.57
N GLN A 257 16.35 14.17 22.88
CA GLN A 257 17.67 13.93 23.43
C GLN A 257 18.21 12.58 22.98
N THR A 258 19.49 12.54 22.60
CA THR A 258 20.16 11.32 22.13
C THR A 258 21.03 10.66 23.21
N ILE A 259 21.07 11.20 24.43
CA ILE A 259 21.92 10.69 25.52
C ILE A 259 21.56 9.26 25.96
N GLY A 260 20.30 8.84 25.75
CA GLY A 260 19.85 7.48 26.05
C GLY A 260 20.11 6.47 24.92
N ILE A 261 20.68 6.91 23.81
CA ILE A 261 20.93 6.06 22.64
C ILE A 261 22.34 5.45 22.73
N GLN A 262 22.40 4.13 22.89
CA GLN A 262 23.65 3.39 22.87
C GLN A 262 24.14 3.21 21.42
N LYS A 263 25.40 3.52 21.16
CA LYS A 263 26.05 3.23 19.88
C LYS A 263 26.87 1.93 20.00
N MET A 264 26.52 0.92 19.23
CA MET A 264 27.21 -0.38 19.17
C MET A 264 28.27 -0.38 18.08
N THR A 265 29.50 -0.78 18.41
CA THR A 265 30.67 -0.58 17.54
C THR A 265 31.10 -1.81 16.74
N THR A 266 30.63 -3.03 17.04
CA THR A 266 31.06 -4.25 16.32
C THR A 266 29.94 -5.25 16.09
N GLY A 267 29.74 -5.65 14.83
CA GLY A 267 28.90 -6.80 14.44
C GLY A 267 27.39 -6.65 14.68
N SER A 268 26.88 -5.43 14.84
CA SER A 268 25.44 -5.14 14.92
C SER A 268 25.03 -4.27 13.74
N HIS A 269 23.76 -4.34 13.33
CA HIS A 269 23.16 -3.48 12.31
C HIS A 269 22.06 -2.64 12.93
N THR A 270 21.97 -1.35 12.59
CA THR A 270 20.85 -0.53 13.07
C THR A 270 19.55 -1.12 12.57
N ALA A 271 18.53 -1.18 13.43
CA ALA A 271 17.24 -1.75 13.09
C ALA A 271 16.64 -1.11 11.82
N GLN A 272 16.19 -1.95 10.87
CA GLN A 272 15.59 -1.52 9.62
C GLN A 272 14.31 -2.31 9.32
N TYR A 273 13.31 -1.60 8.83
CA TYR A 273 12.08 -2.17 8.29
C TYR A 273 11.88 -1.69 6.85
N VAL A 274 11.78 -2.62 5.91
CA VAL A 274 11.56 -2.33 4.49
C VAL A 274 10.21 -2.91 4.09
N ALA A 275 9.31 -2.04 3.60
CA ALA A 275 8.02 -2.43 3.05
C ALA A 275 7.93 -2.00 1.58
N ILE A 276 7.55 -2.92 0.70
CA ILE A 276 7.28 -2.70 -0.71
C ILE A 276 5.80 -2.87 -0.94
N ASN A 277 5.14 -1.85 -1.50
CA ASN A 277 3.72 -1.85 -1.77
C ASN A 277 3.44 -1.83 -3.28
N ASP A 278 2.30 -2.38 -3.70
CA ASP A 278 1.82 -2.31 -5.07
C ASP A 278 1.23 -0.92 -5.41
N ALA A 279 0.76 -0.75 -6.65
CA ALA A 279 0.14 0.48 -7.12
C ALA A 279 -1.17 0.83 -6.37
N GLN A 280 -1.78 -0.15 -5.69
CA GLN A 280 -2.96 0.00 -4.85
C GLN A 280 -2.60 0.22 -3.37
N LYS A 281 -1.31 0.46 -3.06
CA LYS A 281 -0.74 0.62 -1.71
C LYS A 281 -0.84 -0.62 -0.81
N LYS A 282 -1.11 -1.81 -1.37
CA LYS A 282 -1.13 -3.06 -0.60
C LYS A 282 0.29 -3.56 -0.43
N LEU A 283 0.59 -4.10 0.76
CA LEU A 283 1.90 -4.67 1.08
C LEU A 283 2.18 -5.91 0.22
N VAL A 284 3.27 -5.88 -0.54
CA VAL A 284 3.78 -6.99 -1.37
C VAL A 284 4.88 -7.75 -0.65
N LEU A 285 5.82 -7.03 -0.05
CA LEU A 285 6.96 -7.58 0.68
C LEU A 285 7.25 -6.73 1.92
N ALA A 286 7.49 -7.38 3.05
CA ALA A 286 8.03 -6.75 4.25
C ALA A 286 9.26 -7.52 4.74
N MET A 287 10.30 -6.80 5.14
CA MET A 287 11.50 -7.32 5.77
C MET A 287 11.79 -6.50 7.02
N ALA A 288 12.06 -7.17 8.13
CA ALA A 288 12.38 -6.54 9.41
C ALA A 288 13.69 -7.14 9.93
N ASP A 289 14.71 -6.31 10.09
CA ASP A 289 15.95 -6.61 10.80
C ASP A 289 15.96 -5.76 12.07
N MET A 290 15.79 -6.41 13.22
CA MET A 290 15.56 -5.74 14.51
C MET A 290 16.48 -6.29 15.62
N ASP A 291 17.49 -7.08 15.24
CA ASP A 291 18.27 -7.93 16.15
C ASP A 291 19.12 -7.12 17.13
N ILE A 292 19.41 -5.85 16.82
CA ILE A 292 20.20 -4.97 17.68
C ILE A 292 19.58 -4.72 19.06
N LEU A 293 18.25 -4.81 19.21
CA LEU A 293 17.58 -4.69 20.50
C LEU A 293 17.52 -6.03 21.27
N GLU A 294 17.88 -7.12 20.59
CA GLU A 294 18.03 -8.45 21.19
C GLU A 294 19.48 -8.71 21.63
N ASP A 295 20.39 -7.80 21.27
CA ASP A 295 21.80 -7.89 21.55
C ASP A 295 22.12 -7.57 23.02
N THR A 296 22.34 -8.64 23.79
CA THR A 296 22.68 -8.55 25.21
C THR A 296 24.10 -8.03 25.49
N ARG A 297 24.88 -7.69 24.46
CA ARG A 297 26.18 -7.01 24.63
C ARG A 297 26.00 -5.55 25.08
N GLY A 298 24.78 -5.02 25.02
CA GLY A 298 24.44 -3.72 25.59
C GLY A 298 24.68 -3.69 27.12
N ASP A 299 25.28 -2.61 27.61
CA ASP A 299 25.63 -2.49 29.03
C ASP A 299 24.55 -1.67 29.75
N PHE A 300 23.44 -2.36 30.03
CA PHE A 300 22.30 -1.81 30.76
C PHE A 300 22.71 -1.10 32.06
N ASP A 301 23.65 -1.71 32.80
CA ASP A 301 24.04 -1.27 34.13
C ASP A 301 24.91 -0.02 34.11
N THR A 302 25.67 0.24 33.02
CA THR A 302 26.52 1.43 32.91
C THR A 302 25.87 2.60 32.20
N LEU A 303 24.90 2.36 31.30
CA LEU A 303 24.24 3.43 30.56
C LEU A 303 22.83 3.74 31.10
N TRP A 304 21.90 2.80 30.94
CA TRP A 304 20.48 3.10 31.13
C TRP A 304 20.04 3.14 32.59
N LYS A 305 20.59 2.27 33.45
CA LYS A 305 20.27 2.24 34.87
C LYS A 305 20.66 3.56 35.58
N PRO A 306 21.85 4.16 35.37
CA PRO A 306 22.17 5.49 35.88
C PRO A 306 21.22 6.57 35.37
N HIS A 307 20.84 6.55 34.09
CA HIS A 307 19.88 7.51 33.55
C HIS A 307 18.50 7.40 34.20
N LEU A 308 17.99 6.18 34.41
CA LEU A 308 16.72 5.97 35.13
C LEU A 308 16.78 6.57 36.54
N ALA A 309 17.86 6.30 37.28
CA ALA A 309 18.05 6.81 38.63
C ALA A 309 18.19 8.34 38.69
N ALA A 310 18.84 8.95 37.69
CA ALA A 310 19.01 10.39 37.59
C ALA A 310 17.71 11.11 37.18
N CYS A 311 16.99 10.57 36.19
CA CYS A 311 15.77 11.19 35.66
C CYS A 311 14.55 11.06 36.58
N LYS A 312 14.48 9.99 37.38
CA LYS A 312 13.34 9.67 38.28
C LYS A 312 11.97 9.84 37.59
N PRO A 313 11.73 9.17 36.45
CA PRO A 313 10.50 9.37 35.70
C PRO A 313 9.30 8.84 36.48
N LYS A 314 8.12 9.43 36.26
CA LYS A 314 6.86 8.91 36.84
C LYS A 314 6.44 7.59 36.18
N TRP A 315 6.76 7.45 34.90
CA TRP A 315 6.45 6.30 34.06
C TRP A 315 7.66 5.87 33.26
N LEU A 316 7.92 4.57 33.24
CA LEU A 316 8.79 3.90 32.30
C LEU A 316 7.90 3.21 31.26
N VAL A 317 8.14 3.47 29.98
CA VAL A 317 7.51 2.71 28.89
C VAL A 317 8.53 1.72 28.36
N ILE A 318 8.16 0.44 28.35
CA ILE A 318 8.96 -0.63 27.77
C ILE A 318 8.17 -1.30 26.66
N ASP A 319 8.83 -1.60 25.55
CA ASP A 319 8.25 -2.39 24.47
C ASP A 319 8.84 -3.81 24.46
N ALA A 320 8.19 -4.73 23.76
CA ALA A 320 8.63 -6.11 23.66
C ALA A 320 9.81 -6.35 22.69
N ASN A 321 10.42 -5.31 22.10
CA ASN A 321 11.58 -5.51 21.22
C ASN A 321 12.84 -5.93 21.97
N TRP A 322 12.94 -5.55 23.25
CA TRP A 322 13.98 -6.00 24.14
C TRP A 322 13.96 -7.51 24.35
N ASP A 323 15.13 -8.11 24.53
CA ASP A 323 15.24 -9.51 24.94
C ASP A 323 14.71 -9.70 26.39
N PRO A 324 14.28 -10.92 26.76
CA PRO A 324 13.72 -11.19 28.10
C PRO A 324 14.63 -10.81 29.27
N SER A 325 15.95 -10.92 29.13
CA SER A 325 16.90 -10.59 30.21
C SER A 325 17.00 -9.08 30.41
N THR A 326 17.04 -8.30 29.33
CA THR A 326 17.06 -6.83 29.41
C THR A 326 15.71 -6.28 29.87
N LEU A 327 14.59 -6.86 29.43
CA LEU A 327 13.26 -6.54 29.98
C LEU A 327 13.24 -6.72 31.50
N ARG A 328 13.80 -7.81 32.01
CA ARG A 328 13.86 -8.05 33.45
C ARG A 328 14.68 -6.98 34.18
N LYS A 329 15.84 -6.61 33.65
CA LYS A 329 16.67 -5.54 34.22
C LYS A 329 15.90 -4.21 34.30
N TRP A 330 15.16 -3.85 33.25
CA TRP A 330 14.28 -2.67 33.25
C TRP A 330 13.22 -2.74 34.35
N LEU A 331 12.52 -3.87 34.46
CA LEU A 331 11.47 -4.08 35.46
C LEU A 331 12.00 -4.01 36.89
N ASP A 332 13.15 -4.64 37.16
CA ASP A 332 13.78 -4.62 38.48
C ASP A 332 14.27 -3.22 38.85
N ALA A 333 14.87 -2.49 37.90
CA ALA A 333 15.32 -1.11 38.12
C ALA A 333 14.15 -0.15 38.35
N ALA A 334 13.04 -0.32 37.62
CA ALA A 334 11.82 0.46 37.80
C ALA A 334 11.20 0.20 39.17
N LYS A 335 11.07 -1.07 39.56
CA LYS A 335 10.53 -1.47 40.87
C LYS A 335 11.37 -0.93 42.03
N ALA A 336 12.71 -1.05 41.95
CA ALA A 336 13.62 -0.51 42.95
C ALA A 336 13.52 1.02 43.09
N SER A 337 13.12 1.71 42.02
CA SER A 337 12.98 3.17 41.97
C SER A 337 11.54 3.65 42.22
N GLY A 338 10.58 2.74 42.45
CA GLY A 338 9.16 3.08 42.63
C GLY A 338 8.48 3.67 41.37
N VAL A 339 9.03 3.39 40.18
CA VAL A 339 8.55 3.92 38.89
C VAL A 339 7.44 3.02 38.35
N LYS A 340 6.35 3.61 37.85
CA LYS A 340 5.28 2.85 37.20
C LYS A 340 5.71 2.40 35.80
N VAL A 341 5.31 1.20 35.39
CA VAL A 341 5.71 0.64 34.10
C VAL A 341 4.50 0.45 33.19
N ALA A 342 4.60 0.93 31.95
CA ALA A 342 3.71 0.60 30.85
C ALA A 342 4.40 -0.32 29.84
N TYR A 343 3.74 -1.40 29.46
CA TYR A 343 4.26 -2.42 28.54
C TYR A 343 3.52 -2.40 27.20
N GLU A 344 4.27 -2.23 26.12
CA GLU A 344 3.77 -2.33 24.74
C GLU A 344 4.18 -3.67 24.11
N PRO A 345 3.24 -4.57 23.78
CA PRO A 345 3.56 -5.91 23.31
C PRO A 345 4.18 -6.02 21.92
N VAL A 346 4.08 -4.97 21.08
CA VAL A 346 4.67 -4.86 19.72
C VAL A 346 4.10 -5.82 18.66
N SER A 347 4.11 -7.13 18.94
CA SER A 347 3.63 -8.17 18.04
C SER A 347 3.28 -9.46 18.78
N ILE A 348 2.52 -10.34 18.14
CA ILE A 348 2.12 -11.65 18.68
C ILE A 348 3.32 -12.47 19.18
N ALA A 349 4.42 -12.48 18.44
CA ALA A 349 5.61 -13.26 18.78
C ALA A 349 6.37 -12.66 19.98
N LYS A 350 6.45 -11.32 20.05
CA LYS A 350 7.22 -10.61 21.07
C LYS A 350 6.41 -10.40 22.36
N SER A 351 5.09 -10.33 22.29
CA SER A 351 4.20 -10.10 23.46
C SER A 351 4.37 -11.12 24.60
N ARG A 352 4.86 -12.31 24.28
CA ARG A 352 5.10 -13.41 25.22
C ARG A 352 6.35 -13.20 26.10
N ARG A 353 7.26 -12.29 25.73
CA ARG A 353 8.61 -12.17 26.33
C ARG A 353 8.63 -11.83 27.82
N ILE A 354 7.56 -11.24 28.34
CA ILE A 354 7.42 -10.95 29.78
C ILE A 354 7.02 -12.17 30.61
N PHE A 355 6.74 -13.32 29.98
CA PHE A 355 6.36 -14.59 30.63
C PHE A 355 7.40 -15.69 30.36
N PRO A 356 8.64 -15.60 30.91
CA PRO A 356 9.67 -16.60 30.67
C PRO A 356 9.33 -17.94 31.35
N GLN A 357 9.66 -19.07 30.71
CA GLN A 357 9.45 -20.42 31.26
C GLN A 357 10.51 -20.84 32.30
N THR A 358 11.70 -20.23 32.30
CA THR A 358 12.89 -20.77 32.99
C THR A 358 13.52 -19.82 34.03
N GLN A 359 12.93 -18.65 34.29
CA GLN A 359 13.45 -17.63 35.23
C GLN A 359 12.33 -16.99 36.08
N SER A 360 12.71 -16.25 37.13
CA SER A 360 11.80 -15.59 38.07
C SER A 360 10.68 -14.81 37.36
N SER A 361 9.44 -15.27 37.55
CA SER A 361 8.25 -14.77 36.87
C SER A 361 7.73 -13.44 37.44
N LEU A 362 6.84 -12.77 36.70
CA LEU A 362 6.16 -11.55 37.15
C LEU A 362 5.40 -11.81 38.46
N ALA A 363 5.56 -10.97 39.48
CA ALA A 363 4.81 -11.10 40.74
C ALA A 363 3.36 -10.62 40.56
N ALA A 364 2.42 -11.18 41.32
CA ALA A 364 1.04 -10.70 41.34
C ALA A 364 0.89 -9.44 42.21
N VAL A 365 -0.21 -8.70 42.03
CA VAL A 365 -0.66 -7.59 42.90
C VAL A 365 -0.63 -8.07 44.37
N PRO A 366 -0.06 -7.27 45.31
CA PRO A 366 0.35 -5.88 45.16
C PRO A 366 1.80 -5.67 44.68
N ASN A 367 2.53 -6.75 44.37
CA ASN A 367 3.96 -6.72 44.07
C ASN A 367 4.28 -6.70 42.57
N HIS A 368 3.28 -6.49 41.71
CA HIS A 368 3.40 -6.46 40.25
C HIS A 368 4.44 -5.44 39.78
N SER A 369 5.15 -5.78 38.71
CA SER A 369 6.17 -4.89 38.12
C SER A 369 5.67 -4.11 36.91
N ILE A 370 4.51 -4.46 36.35
CA ILE A 370 3.90 -3.81 35.19
C ILE A 370 2.55 -3.24 35.61
N ASN A 371 2.32 -1.96 35.40
CA ASN A 371 1.10 -1.26 35.82
C ASN A 371 0.06 -1.14 34.70
N LEU A 372 0.52 -1.05 33.46
CA LEU A 372 -0.32 -0.85 32.28
C LEU A 372 0.20 -1.71 31.13
N ALA A 373 -0.69 -2.30 30.33
CA ALA A 373 -0.33 -2.83 29.02
C ALA A 373 -1.37 -2.45 27.95
N THR A 374 -0.93 -2.32 26.70
CA THR A 374 -1.74 -1.87 25.55
C THR A 374 -1.82 -2.89 24.38
N PRO A 375 -2.06 -4.20 24.64
CA PRO A 375 -2.11 -5.21 23.58
C PRO A 375 -3.25 -4.96 22.59
N ASN A 376 -3.10 -5.41 21.35
CA ASN A 376 -4.27 -5.74 20.53
C ASN A 376 -4.85 -7.12 20.94
N ALA A 377 -6.02 -7.48 20.40
CA ALA A 377 -6.69 -8.74 20.75
C ALA A 377 -5.85 -10.01 20.49
N LEU A 378 -4.99 -10.02 19.47
CA LEU A 378 -4.15 -11.18 19.15
C LEU A 378 -2.94 -11.26 20.08
N GLU A 379 -2.32 -10.13 20.39
CA GLU A 379 -1.26 -10.03 21.39
C GLU A 379 -1.74 -10.43 22.78
N LEU A 380 -2.94 -10.00 23.18
CA LEU A 380 -3.56 -10.38 24.44
C LEU A 380 -3.74 -11.90 24.54
N ALA A 381 -4.23 -12.54 23.48
CA ALA A 381 -4.37 -13.98 23.43
C ALA A 381 -3.03 -14.69 23.57
N SER A 382 -2.00 -14.20 22.86
CA SER A 382 -0.62 -14.72 22.95
C SER A 382 0.00 -14.54 24.34
N MET A 383 -0.22 -13.39 24.98
CA MET A 383 0.20 -13.12 26.36
C MET A 383 -0.48 -14.08 27.34
N HIS A 384 -1.79 -14.28 27.20
CA HIS A 384 -2.55 -15.20 28.04
C HIS A 384 -2.07 -16.65 27.88
N GLU A 385 -1.85 -17.10 26.65
CA GLU A 385 -1.28 -18.43 26.36
C GLU A 385 0.11 -18.59 27.00
N ALA A 386 1.01 -17.61 26.81
CA ALA A 386 2.34 -17.66 27.41
C ALA A 386 2.31 -17.71 28.95
N ALA A 387 1.42 -16.95 29.58
CA ALA A 387 1.22 -16.99 31.03
C ALA A 387 0.69 -18.35 31.50
N ASN A 388 -0.21 -18.97 30.73
CA ASN A 388 -0.73 -20.31 30.99
C ASN A 388 0.37 -21.37 30.86
N ASP A 389 1.13 -21.34 29.75
CA ASP A 389 2.21 -22.28 29.47
C ASP A 389 3.34 -22.21 30.51
N ALA A 390 3.57 -21.02 31.08
CA ALA A 390 4.50 -20.80 32.17
C ALA A 390 3.94 -21.18 33.56
N GLY A 391 2.72 -21.73 33.64
CA GLY A 391 2.08 -22.18 34.89
C GLY A 391 1.71 -21.03 35.84
N LEU A 392 1.61 -19.79 35.35
CA LEU A 392 1.40 -18.62 36.22
C LEU A 392 0.02 -18.58 36.84
N PHE A 393 -0.98 -19.18 36.19
CA PHE A 393 -2.35 -19.25 36.70
C PHE A 393 -2.55 -20.30 37.79
N ASP A 394 -1.54 -21.15 38.05
CA ASP A 394 -1.56 -22.12 39.14
C ASP A 394 -0.82 -21.61 40.39
N ARG A 395 -0.18 -20.43 40.31
CA ARG A 395 0.63 -19.86 41.38
C ARG A 395 -0.23 -19.33 42.53
N GLU A 396 0.23 -19.51 43.76
CA GLU A 396 -0.53 -19.13 44.96
C GLU A 396 -0.84 -17.63 45.04
N ASP A 397 0.12 -16.76 44.77
CA ASP A 397 -0.09 -15.31 44.78
C ASP A 397 -1.06 -14.83 43.67
N TRP A 398 -1.09 -15.51 42.52
CA TRP A 398 -2.10 -15.28 41.49
C TRP A 398 -3.47 -15.65 42.02
N TRP A 399 -3.63 -16.83 42.63
CA TRP A 399 -4.90 -17.26 43.22
C TRP A 399 -5.39 -16.30 44.31
N ILE A 400 -4.49 -15.79 45.14
CA ILE A 400 -4.81 -14.78 46.17
C ILE A 400 -5.37 -13.53 45.50
N ALA A 401 -4.65 -12.94 44.55
CA ALA A 401 -5.09 -11.72 43.86
C ALA A 401 -6.38 -11.94 43.03
N PHE A 402 -6.50 -13.08 42.35
CA PHE A 402 -7.63 -13.41 41.50
C PHE A 402 -8.91 -13.63 42.31
N LYS A 403 -8.84 -14.29 43.48
CA LYS A 403 -9.98 -14.44 44.39
C LYS A 403 -10.52 -13.09 44.88
N CYS A 404 -9.64 -12.11 45.07
CA CYS A 404 -10.02 -10.76 45.48
C CYS A 404 -10.76 -9.98 44.39
N ILE A 405 -10.73 -10.41 43.12
CA ILE A 405 -11.57 -9.82 42.07
C ILE A 405 -13.06 -9.99 42.40
N GLY A 406 -13.46 -11.11 43.04
CA GLY A 406 -14.85 -11.33 43.45
C GLY A 406 -15.82 -11.54 42.28
N LEU A 407 -15.40 -12.28 41.24
CA LEU A 407 -16.31 -12.66 40.16
C LEU A 407 -17.42 -13.61 40.67
N PRO A 408 -18.68 -13.41 40.27
CA PRO A 408 -19.77 -14.30 40.67
C PRO A 408 -19.61 -15.70 40.04
N ASN A 409 -19.92 -16.73 40.83
CA ASN A 409 -19.85 -18.15 40.39
C ASN A 409 -20.85 -18.51 39.27
N SER A 410 -21.82 -17.64 38.98
CA SER A 410 -22.82 -17.81 37.90
C SER A 410 -23.11 -16.47 37.22
N GLY A 411 -23.55 -16.49 35.95
CA GLY A 411 -23.93 -15.28 35.21
C GLY A 411 -22.76 -14.38 34.76
N SER A 412 -21.51 -14.84 34.87
CA SER A 412 -20.33 -14.08 34.45
C SER A 412 -20.36 -13.76 32.96
N ARG A 413 -20.81 -14.68 32.11
CA ARG A 413 -20.92 -14.46 30.66
C ARG A 413 -21.88 -13.32 30.33
N ASP A 414 -23.11 -13.33 30.86
CA ASP A 414 -24.11 -12.29 30.58
C ASP A 414 -23.62 -10.92 31.03
N LYS A 415 -22.93 -10.86 32.18
CA LYS A 415 -22.30 -9.63 32.66
C LYS A 415 -21.21 -9.14 31.71
N LEU A 416 -20.32 -10.02 31.24
CA LEU A 416 -19.29 -9.66 30.26
C LEU A 416 -19.88 -9.18 28.94
N VAL A 417 -20.93 -9.84 28.45
CA VAL A 417 -21.65 -9.42 27.23
C VAL A 417 -22.24 -8.02 27.43
N SER A 418 -22.85 -7.73 28.58
CA SER A 418 -23.41 -6.42 28.88
C SER A 418 -22.38 -5.28 28.95
N LEU A 419 -21.13 -5.61 29.33
CA LEU A 419 -20.02 -4.64 29.43
C LEU A 419 -19.26 -4.49 28.11
N THR A 420 -19.41 -5.45 27.20
CA THR A 420 -18.69 -5.54 25.94
C THR A 420 -19.65 -5.85 24.79
N ASN A 421 -19.60 -7.05 24.20
CA ASN A 421 -20.55 -7.60 23.24
C ASN A 421 -20.33 -9.12 23.07
N ASN A 422 -21.26 -9.81 22.40
CA ASN A 422 -21.17 -11.26 22.15
C ASN A 422 -19.86 -11.65 21.44
N THR A 423 -19.50 -10.93 20.38
CA THR A 423 -18.32 -11.23 19.55
C THR A 423 -17.03 -11.23 20.37
N LEU A 424 -16.82 -10.24 21.25
CA LEU A 424 -15.63 -10.15 22.08
C LEU A 424 -15.59 -11.25 23.14
N VAL A 425 -16.73 -11.55 23.76
CA VAL A 425 -16.85 -12.61 24.77
C VAL A 425 -16.61 -13.99 24.15
N ASP A 426 -17.11 -14.25 22.94
CA ASP A 426 -16.90 -15.51 22.22
C ASP A 426 -15.44 -15.72 21.82
N ARG A 427 -14.74 -14.63 21.49
CA ARG A 427 -13.29 -14.63 21.25
C ARG A 427 -12.46 -14.75 22.52
N GLY A 428 -13.07 -14.67 23.69
CA GLY A 428 -12.38 -14.78 24.98
C GLY A 428 -11.65 -13.51 25.42
N VAL A 429 -11.82 -12.37 24.73
CA VAL A 429 -11.05 -11.15 24.99
C VAL A 429 -11.19 -10.67 26.45
N PRO A 430 -12.41 -10.41 26.99
CA PRO A 430 -12.52 -9.96 28.37
C PRO A 430 -12.04 -11.02 29.37
N GLN A 431 -12.24 -12.31 29.10
CA GLN A 431 -11.78 -13.41 29.95
C GLN A 431 -10.25 -13.46 30.05
N GLN A 432 -9.57 -13.29 28.92
CA GLN A 432 -8.10 -13.23 28.84
C GLN A 432 -7.56 -12.00 29.60
N SER A 433 -8.16 -10.82 29.40
CA SER A 433 -7.78 -9.60 30.14
C SER A 433 -7.91 -9.80 31.65
N ILE A 434 -9.04 -10.35 32.12
CA ILE A 434 -9.30 -10.61 33.54
C ILE A 434 -8.25 -11.54 34.16
N LYS A 435 -7.88 -12.62 33.47
CA LYS A 435 -6.89 -13.58 33.97
C LYS A 435 -5.48 -12.99 34.09
N LEU A 436 -5.15 -12.00 33.27
CA LEU A 436 -3.86 -11.32 33.30
C LEU A 436 -3.81 -10.16 34.31
N LEU A 437 -4.97 -9.65 34.76
CA LEU A 437 -5.05 -8.54 35.70
C LEU A 437 -4.17 -8.70 36.97
N PRO A 438 -4.04 -9.89 37.59
CA PRO A 438 -3.19 -10.04 38.76
C PRO A 438 -1.72 -9.68 38.51
N PHE A 439 -1.23 -9.82 37.28
CA PHE A 439 0.15 -9.44 36.91
C PHE A 439 0.23 -8.04 36.31
N ILE A 440 -0.85 -7.60 35.65
CA ILE A 440 -0.95 -6.33 34.93
C ILE A 440 -2.30 -5.70 35.29
N PRO A 441 -2.39 -4.89 36.36
CA PRO A 441 -3.68 -4.45 36.92
C PRO A 441 -4.45 -3.47 36.03
N CYS A 442 -3.89 -3.01 34.91
CA CYS A 442 -4.59 -2.21 33.92
C CYS A 442 -4.21 -2.66 32.51
N ILE A 443 -5.20 -3.05 31.71
CA ILE A 443 -5.02 -3.49 30.34
C ILE A 443 -5.98 -2.71 29.44
N LEU A 444 -5.45 -2.06 28.41
CA LEU A 444 -6.24 -1.48 27.33
C LEU A 444 -6.06 -2.34 26.07
N THR A 445 -7.07 -3.12 25.74
CA THR A 445 -7.04 -3.95 24.55
C THR A 445 -7.53 -3.16 23.34
N THR A 446 -6.67 -2.93 22.36
CA THR A 446 -7.03 -2.27 21.10
C THR A 446 -7.76 -3.24 20.17
N LEU A 447 -8.89 -2.81 19.60
CA LEU A 447 -9.81 -3.67 18.83
C LEU A 447 -10.06 -3.13 17.41
N GLY A 448 -9.17 -2.28 16.91
CA GLY A 448 -9.29 -1.65 15.59
C GLY A 448 -10.59 -0.85 15.48
N GLU A 449 -11.42 -1.18 14.49
CA GLU A 449 -12.71 -0.52 14.25
C GLU A 449 -13.76 -0.71 15.37
N GLN A 450 -13.52 -1.62 16.33
CA GLN A 450 -14.41 -1.82 17.48
C GLN A 450 -14.03 -0.95 18.69
N GLY A 451 -12.97 -0.14 18.57
CA GLY A 451 -12.51 0.78 19.61
C GLY A 451 -11.52 0.13 20.58
N VAL A 452 -11.68 0.39 21.88
CA VAL A 452 -10.72 -0.02 22.92
C VAL A 452 -11.45 -0.58 24.14
N LEU A 453 -11.03 -1.75 24.62
CA LEU A 453 -11.53 -2.33 25.87
C LEU A 453 -10.58 -2.02 27.02
N LEU A 454 -11.03 -1.21 27.98
CA LEU A 454 -10.33 -1.00 29.25
C LEU A 454 -10.76 -2.07 30.25
N THR A 455 -9.80 -2.77 30.84
CA THR A 455 -10.00 -3.71 31.95
C THR A 455 -9.01 -3.35 33.06
N GLN A 456 -9.51 -3.01 34.26
CA GLN A 456 -8.70 -2.45 35.33
C GLN A 456 -9.10 -3.00 36.71
N MET A 457 -8.10 -3.40 37.50
CA MET A 457 -8.25 -3.61 38.94
C MET A 457 -8.23 -2.26 39.66
N LEU A 458 -9.26 -2.02 40.47
CA LEU A 458 -9.36 -0.85 41.32
C LEU A 458 -8.87 -1.17 42.73
N GLN A 459 -8.20 -0.21 43.36
CA GLN A 459 -7.79 -0.32 44.76
C GLN A 459 -8.99 -0.12 45.70
N PRO A 460 -8.95 -0.65 46.93
CA PRO A 460 -9.94 -0.29 47.94
C PRO A 460 -10.01 1.23 48.14
N GLY A 461 -11.22 1.78 48.18
CA GLY A 461 -11.45 3.22 48.32
C GLY A 461 -11.41 4.04 47.02
N ASP A 462 -11.14 3.42 45.86
CA ASP A 462 -11.30 4.11 44.56
C ASP A 462 -12.74 4.62 44.40
N GLU A 463 -12.91 5.91 44.10
CA GLU A 463 -14.22 6.57 44.01
C GLU A 463 -15.15 5.89 43.00
N ARG A 464 -14.60 5.26 41.94
CA ARG A 464 -15.40 4.56 40.92
C ARG A 464 -16.12 3.33 41.47
N LEU A 465 -15.69 2.78 42.61
CA LEU A 465 -16.38 1.66 43.25
C LEU A 465 -17.77 2.05 43.74
N THR A 466 -17.96 3.31 44.16
CA THR A 466 -19.22 3.82 44.72
C THR A 466 -19.93 4.82 43.80
N ALA A 467 -19.22 5.44 42.85
CA ALA A 467 -19.78 6.42 41.94
C ALA A 467 -20.90 5.84 41.04
N PRO A 468 -22.09 6.48 40.97
CA PRO A 468 -23.18 6.05 40.10
C PRO A 468 -22.80 6.03 38.60
N THR A 469 -21.95 6.96 38.17
CA THR A 469 -21.47 7.06 36.78
C THR A 469 -20.61 5.86 36.35
N SER A 470 -19.94 5.21 37.31
CA SER A 470 -19.09 4.05 37.07
C SER A 470 -19.84 2.73 37.21
N ALA A 471 -21.00 2.71 37.88
CA ALA A 471 -21.76 1.50 38.16
C ALA A 471 -22.09 0.61 36.93
N PRO A 472 -22.43 1.17 35.74
CA PRO A 472 -22.67 0.35 34.54
C PRO A 472 -21.45 -0.45 34.09
N TYR A 473 -20.25 0.07 34.37
CA TYR A 473 -18.96 -0.47 33.93
C TYR A 473 -18.26 -1.33 35.00
N MET A 474 -18.90 -1.52 36.15
CA MET A 474 -18.36 -2.37 37.21
C MET A 474 -18.62 -3.85 36.89
N LEU A 475 -17.54 -4.60 36.71
CA LEU A 475 -17.57 -6.05 36.55
C LEU A 475 -17.80 -6.73 37.90
N SER A 476 -17.06 -6.31 38.91
CA SER A 476 -17.16 -6.86 40.26
C SER A 476 -16.71 -5.85 41.31
N ARG A 477 -17.18 -6.06 42.54
CA ARG A 477 -16.72 -5.35 43.75
C ARG A 477 -16.26 -6.40 44.74
N SER A 478 -15.07 -6.20 45.30
CA SER A 478 -14.54 -7.09 46.32
C SER A 478 -15.39 -6.97 47.58
N THR A 479 -15.87 -8.11 48.09
CA THR A 479 -16.67 -8.18 49.34
C THR A 479 -15.90 -8.91 50.45
N ASN A 480 -14.63 -9.25 50.19
CA ASN A 480 -13.87 -10.21 50.97
C ASN A 480 -13.06 -9.55 52.11
N GLY A 481 -13.20 -8.22 52.31
CA GLY A 481 -12.47 -7.47 53.34
C GLY A 481 -10.96 -7.41 53.14
N ASN A 482 -10.49 -7.52 51.89
CA ASN A 482 -9.07 -7.47 51.53
C ASN A 482 -8.60 -6.02 51.25
N ASP A 483 -7.35 -5.71 51.61
CA ASP A 483 -6.74 -4.38 51.50
C ASP A 483 -6.01 -4.09 50.16
N THR A 484 -6.02 -5.02 49.20
CA THR A 484 -5.27 -4.90 47.94
C THR A 484 -6.13 -4.68 46.70
N VAL A 485 -7.34 -5.26 46.62
CA VAL A 485 -8.24 -5.16 45.45
C VAL A 485 -9.65 -4.80 45.91
N GLY A 486 -10.15 -3.66 45.44
CA GLY A 486 -11.50 -3.16 45.70
C GLY A 486 -12.54 -3.62 44.68
N GLY A 487 -12.13 -3.96 43.46
CA GLY A 487 -13.03 -4.47 42.41
C GLY A 487 -12.40 -4.43 41.02
N VAL A 488 -13.18 -4.78 40.00
CA VAL A 488 -12.77 -4.68 38.59
C VAL A 488 -13.71 -3.79 37.81
N TYR A 489 -13.13 -2.81 37.13
CA TYR A 489 -13.76 -1.92 36.18
C TYR A 489 -13.48 -2.42 34.76
N MET A 490 -14.52 -2.48 33.93
CA MET A 490 -14.41 -2.88 32.54
C MET A 490 -15.31 -2.01 31.67
N ARG A 491 -14.74 -1.37 30.65
CA ARG A 491 -15.49 -0.50 29.74
C ARG A 491 -14.99 -0.65 28.31
N LEU A 492 -15.90 -0.99 27.41
CA LEU A 492 -15.68 -0.90 25.97
C LEU A 492 -15.94 0.54 25.51
N PHE A 493 -14.90 1.19 25.01
CA PHE A 493 -14.98 2.50 24.37
C PHE A 493 -15.19 2.30 22.87
N PRO A 494 -16.26 2.83 22.27
CA PRO A 494 -16.44 2.76 20.83
C PRO A 494 -15.36 3.58 20.11
N PRO A 495 -15.11 3.33 18.82
CA PRO A 495 -14.19 4.13 18.04
C PRO A 495 -14.66 5.59 18.02
N MET A 496 -13.75 6.53 18.27
CA MET A 496 -14.06 7.97 18.22
C MET A 496 -14.53 8.43 16.83
N GLU A 497 -13.95 7.86 15.78
CA GLU A 497 -14.31 8.14 14.40
C GLU A 497 -14.09 6.87 13.56
N ARG A 498 -15.05 6.54 12.69
CA ARG A 498 -14.82 5.54 11.62
C ARG A 498 -14.18 6.24 10.42
N VAL A 499 -12.90 5.97 10.21
CA VAL A 499 -12.15 6.53 9.07
C VAL A 499 -12.38 5.65 7.84
N PRO A 500 -12.91 6.18 6.72
CA PRO A 500 -13.09 5.42 5.48
C PRO A 500 -11.74 4.95 4.90
N ASP A 501 -11.70 3.80 4.24
CA ASP A 501 -10.46 3.21 3.68
C ASP A 501 -9.66 4.19 2.80
N GLY A 502 -10.34 5.01 2.00
CA GLY A 502 -9.69 6.01 1.14
C GLY A 502 -9.04 7.18 1.89
N ALA A 503 -9.40 7.40 3.15
CA ALA A 503 -8.82 8.41 4.04
C ALA A 503 -7.73 7.85 4.97
N ILE A 504 -7.59 6.53 5.05
CA ILE A 504 -6.50 5.88 5.79
C ILE A 504 -5.22 6.03 4.96
N VAL A 505 -4.25 6.71 5.54
CA VAL A 505 -2.94 6.96 4.92
C VAL A 505 -1.94 5.89 5.37
N SER A 506 -1.90 5.60 6.68
CA SER A 506 -1.01 4.62 7.28
C SER A 506 -1.61 4.10 8.59
N VAL A 507 -1.47 2.80 8.87
CA VAL A 507 -1.82 2.20 10.17
C VAL A 507 -0.64 2.14 11.14
N ASN A 508 0.56 2.53 10.68
CA ASN A 508 1.78 2.46 11.48
C ASN A 508 1.76 3.47 12.63
N GLY A 509 2.13 3.03 13.84
CA GLY A 509 2.25 3.87 15.03
C GLY A 509 0.93 4.38 15.63
N VAL A 510 -0.22 3.86 15.17
CA VAL A 510 -1.55 4.22 15.69
C VAL A 510 -1.72 3.77 17.15
N GLY A 511 -1.31 2.55 17.48
CA GLY A 511 -1.26 2.03 18.86
C GLY A 511 -0.22 2.75 19.71
N ASP A 512 0.96 3.00 19.16
CA ASP A 512 2.03 3.74 19.84
C ASP A 512 1.61 5.19 20.18
N THR A 513 0.84 5.83 19.29
CA THR A 513 0.25 7.15 19.52
C THR A 513 -0.75 7.10 20.69
N LEU A 514 -1.60 6.07 20.73
CA LEU A 514 -2.55 5.85 21.82
C LEU A 514 -1.81 5.75 23.15
N LEU A 515 -0.80 4.88 23.22
CA LEU A 515 0.01 4.70 24.43
C LEU A 515 0.73 6.01 24.82
N GLY A 516 1.32 6.71 23.87
CA GLY A 516 2.01 7.98 24.13
C GLY A 516 1.09 9.06 24.73
N ILE A 517 -0.15 9.17 24.25
CA ILE A 517 -1.15 10.10 24.79
C ILE A 517 -1.60 9.69 26.19
N LEU A 518 -1.84 8.39 26.42
CA LEU A 518 -2.18 7.87 27.75
C LEU A 518 -1.09 8.21 28.76
N ILE A 519 0.18 7.94 28.42
CA ILE A 519 1.31 8.21 29.30
C ILE A 519 1.50 9.71 29.53
N ALA A 520 1.31 10.55 28.52
CA ALA A 520 1.36 12.00 28.66
C ALA A 520 0.33 12.53 29.68
N GLY A 521 -0.89 11.97 29.67
CA GLY A 521 -1.93 12.31 30.64
C GLY A 521 -1.66 11.75 32.04
N LEU A 522 -1.24 10.48 32.13
CA LEU A 522 -0.96 9.79 33.40
C LEU A 522 0.31 10.30 34.10
N ALA A 523 1.21 10.99 33.38
CA ALA A 523 2.42 11.59 33.92
C ALA A 523 2.23 13.04 34.43
N LYS A 524 1.03 13.62 34.32
CA LYS A 524 0.73 14.95 34.87
C LYS A 524 0.85 14.96 36.41
N GLU A 525 0.95 16.14 37.01
CA GLU A 525 0.95 16.29 38.47
C GLU A 525 -0.39 15.89 39.09
N ARG A 526 -1.48 16.22 38.38
CA ARG A 526 -2.84 15.78 38.67
C ARG A 526 -3.31 14.91 37.51
N PRO A 527 -2.98 13.61 37.51
CA PRO A 527 -3.36 12.73 36.41
C PRO A 527 -4.89 12.58 36.37
N LYS A 528 -5.45 12.59 35.16
CA LYS A 528 -6.83 12.15 34.94
C LYS A 528 -6.95 10.64 35.12
N GLU A 529 -8.17 10.17 35.33
CA GLU A 529 -8.44 8.74 35.26
C GLU A 529 -8.15 8.21 33.85
N ILE A 530 -7.66 6.97 33.77
CA ILE A 530 -7.31 6.39 32.47
C ILE A 530 -8.50 6.33 31.52
N ALA A 531 -9.71 6.12 32.07
CA ALA A 531 -10.97 6.13 31.34
C ALA A 531 -11.24 7.48 30.62
N ASP A 532 -10.83 8.60 31.21
CA ASP A 532 -11.02 9.94 30.63
C ASP A 532 -9.97 10.27 29.55
N LEU A 533 -8.86 9.52 29.54
CA LEU A 533 -7.80 9.67 28.55
C LEU A 533 -8.04 8.83 27.30
N VAL A 534 -8.86 7.77 27.36
CA VAL A 534 -9.09 6.86 26.23
C VAL A 534 -9.60 7.59 25.00
N ASP A 535 -10.62 8.46 25.15
CA ASP A 535 -11.20 9.18 24.01
C ASP A 535 -10.22 10.20 23.39
N ILE A 536 -9.39 10.83 24.21
CA ILE A 536 -8.33 11.74 23.75
C ILE A 536 -7.27 10.92 22.98
N ALA A 537 -6.88 9.77 23.52
CA ALA A 537 -5.90 8.90 22.89
C ALA A 537 -6.41 8.32 21.57
N GLN A 538 -7.67 7.88 21.51
CA GLN A 538 -8.34 7.44 20.28
C GLN A 538 -8.40 8.57 19.23
N THR A 539 -8.67 9.81 19.66
CA THR A 539 -8.66 10.98 18.76
C THR A 539 -7.28 11.18 18.13
N GLY A 540 -6.20 11.06 18.91
CA GLY A 540 -4.85 11.13 18.39
C GLY A 540 -4.49 9.97 17.47
N SER A 541 -4.94 8.75 17.78
CA SER A 541 -4.82 7.59 16.89
C SER A 541 -5.50 7.82 15.53
N VAL A 542 -6.67 8.46 15.51
CA VAL A 542 -7.36 8.84 14.27
C VAL A 542 -6.57 9.90 13.48
N MET A 543 -5.96 10.88 14.16
CA MET A 543 -5.07 11.85 13.50
C MET A 543 -3.84 11.15 12.88
N THR A 544 -3.28 10.14 13.55
CA THR A 544 -2.18 9.32 13.03
C THR A 544 -2.61 8.45 11.85
N LEU A 545 -3.81 7.85 11.86
CA LEU A 545 -4.34 7.08 10.72
C LEU A 545 -4.40 7.89 9.42
N LYS A 546 -4.63 9.20 9.54
CA LYS A 546 -4.72 10.16 8.43
C LYS A 546 -3.36 10.79 8.07
N SER A 547 -2.28 10.37 8.73
CA SER A 547 -0.93 10.93 8.56
C SER A 547 -0.03 10.00 7.76
N MET A 548 0.92 10.59 7.03
CA MET A 548 2.03 9.85 6.41
C MET A 548 3.11 9.48 7.43
N GLU A 549 3.20 10.21 8.54
CA GLU A 549 4.14 9.93 9.64
C GLU A 549 3.57 8.89 10.59
N ALA A 550 4.45 8.08 11.21
CA ALA A 550 4.07 7.07 12.20
C ALA A 550 3.41 7.68 13.47
N VAL A 551 3.60 8.98 13.70
CA VAL A 551 2.89 9.75 14.72
C VAL A 551 2.51 11.08 14.11
N SER A 552 1.23 11.44 14.10
CA SER A 552 0.80 12.71 13.53
C SER A 552 1.31 13.90 14.35
N PRO A 553 1.95 14.91 13.74
CA PRO A 553 2.30 16.15 14.44
C PRO A 553 1.07 16.91 14.98
N GLN A 554 -0.12 16.65 14.41
CA GLN A 554 -1.38 17.31 14.80
C GLN A 554 -1.83 16.92 16.22
N ILE A 555 -1.34 15.81 16.78
CA ILE A 555 -1.68 15.42 18.15
C ILE A 555 -1.20 16.46 19.18
N SER A 556 -0.25 17.34 18.81
CA SER A 556 0.16 18.49 19.64
C SER A 556 -1.02 19.39 20.04
N THR A 557 -2.10 19.42 19.25
CA THR A 557 -3.35 20.14 19.56
C THR A 557 -4.12 19.56 20.74
N LEU A 558 -3.92 18.27 21.05
CA LEU A 558 -4.59 17.57 22.16
C LEU A 558 -3.97 17.91 23.53
N ARG A 559 -2.85 18.63 23.55
CA ARG A 559 -2.14 18.99 24.79
C ARG A 559 -3.02 19.68 25.82
N SER A 560 -3.95 20.55 25.39
CA SER A 560 -4.84 21.28 26.30
C SER A 560 -5.89 20.37 26.97
N LEU A 561 -6.09 19.17 26.44
CA LEU A 561 -7.03 18.18 26.96
C LEU A 561 -6.38 17.22 27.98
N LEU A 562 -5.05 17.26 28.14
CA LEU A 562 -4.26 16.42 29.06
C LEU A 562 -3.87 17.19 30.32
#